data_AF-A0A068N0F5-F1
#
_entry.id   AF-A0A068N0F5-F1
#
_cell.length_a   1.000
_cell.length_b   1.000
_cell.length_c   1.000
_cell.angle_alpha   90.00
_cell.angle_beta   90.00
_cell.angle_gamma   90.00
#
_symmetry.space_group_name_H-M   'P 1'
#
loop_
_entity.id
_entity.type
_entity.pdbx_description
1 polymer ?
#
loop_
_entity_poly.entity_id
_entity_poly.type
_entity_poly.pdbx_seq_one_letter_code
_entity_poly.pdbx_strand_id
1 'polypeptide(L)' 'MEDGFEAGVDLALRETNLPIRVFPEVCPYPLASVLQENFLCDTSQDWG' A
#
# COMPACT_ATOMS: atom_id res chain seq x y z
N MET A 1 -3.24 20.38 5.26
CA MET A 1 -1.96 19.65 5.10
C MET A 1 -2.33 18.21 5.34
N GLU A 2 -2.86 17.57 4.31
CA GLU A 2 -3.25 16.15 4.38
C GLU A 2 -1.98 15.32 4.46
N ASP A 3 -1.96 14.38 5.39
CA ASP A 3 -0.84 13.47 5.57
C ASP A 3 -0.76 12.57 4.33
N GLY A 4 0.44 12.33 3.80
CA GLY A 4 0.61 11.53 2.57
C GLY A 4 0.05 10.10 2.71
N PHE A 5 -0.09 9.64 3.95
CA PHE A 5 -0.76 8.40 4.32
C PHE A 5 -2.28 8.42 4.03
N GLU A 6 -2.98 9.50 4.37
CA GLU A 6 -4.43 9.66 4.18
C GLU A 6 -4.78 9.71 2.68
N ALA A 7 -3.95 10.40 1.89
CA ALA A 7 -4.06 10.43 0.43
C ALA A 7 -3.86 9.04 -0.23
N GLY A 8 -3.01 8.19 0.36
CA GLY A 8 -2.76 6.83 -0.12
C GLY A 8 -3.94 5.89 0.10
N VAL A 9 -4.61 5.99 1.25
CA VAL A 9 -5.79 5.18 1.59
C VAL A 9 -6.95 5.54 0.66
N ASP A 10 -7.23 6.82 0.45
CA ASP A 10 -8.30 7.28 -0.43
C ASP A 10 -8.09 6.83 -1.89
N LEU A 11 -6.86 6.91 -2.39
CA LEU A 11 -6.52 6.40 -3.72
C LEU A 11 -6.77 4.90 -3.84
N ALA A 12 -6.32 4.12 -2.86
CA ALA A 12 -6.50 2.68 -2.86
C ALA A 12 -7.98 2.29 -2.84
N LEU A 13 -8.79 2.95 -2.00
CA LEU A 13 -10.23 2.71 -1.92
C LEU A 13 -10.95 3.04 -3.24
N ARG A 14 -10.60 4.16 -3.88
CA ARG A 14 -11.20 4.59 -5.14
C ARG A 14 -10.90 3.65 -6.30
N GLU A 15 -9.68 3.13 -6.38
CA GLU A 15 -9.22 2.33 -7.54
C GLU A 15 -9.46 0.82 -7.39
N THR A 16 -9.54 0.29 -6.16
CA THR A 16 -9.58 -1.17 -5.94
C THR A 16 -10.96 -1.72 -5.56
N ASN A 17 -11.93 -0.85 -5.25
CA ASN A 17 -13.26 -1.23 -4.77
C ASN A 17 -13.22 -2.17 -3.53
N LEU A 18 -12.09 -2.16 -2.80
CA LEU A 18 -11.89 -2.97 -1.61
C LEU A 18 -12.71 -2.42 -0.44
N PRO A 19 -13.32 -3.28 0.40
CA PRO A 19 -14.05 -2.82 1.56
C PRO A 19 -13.11 -2.11 2.55
N ILE A 20 -13.56 -0.98 3.12
CA ILE A 20 -12.79 -0.08 4.02
C ILE A 20 -12.10 -0.82 5.19
N ARG A 21 -12.61 -1.99 5.61
CA ARG A 21 -12.07 -2.81 6.73
C ARG A 21 -10.78 -3.57 6.43
N VAL A 22 -10.21 -3.46 5.23
CA VAL A 22 -9.03 -4.26 4.83
C VAL A 22 -7.72 -3.59 5.23
N PHE A 23 -7.71 -2.27 5.43
CA PHE A 23 -6.49 -1.56 5.77
C PHE A 23 -6.25 -1.53 7.29
N PRO A 24 -5.04 -1.87 7.75
CA PRO A 24 -4.71 -1.79 9.17
C PRO A 24 -4.68 -0.32 9.64
N GLU A 25 -5.16 -0.05 10.85
CA GLU A 25 -5.16 1.30 11.46
C GLU A 25 -3.75 1.89 11.63
N VAL A 26 -2.74 1.01 11.69
CA VAL A 26 -1.32 1.37 11.79
C VAL A 26 -0.54 0.54 10.79
N CYS A 27 0.40 1.17 10.07
CA CYS A 27 1.30 0.44 9.18
C CYS A 27 2.15 -0.56 9.99
N PRO A 28 2.09 -1.88 9.70
CA PRO A 28 2.85 -2.87 10.46
C PRO A 28 4.33 -2.89 10.10
N TYR A 29 4.75 -2.16 9.06
CA TYR A 29 6.12 -2.15 8.54
C TYR A 29 6.81 -0.81 8.82
N PRO A 30 8.05 -0.82 9.31
CA PRO A 30 8.85 0.40 9.41
C PRO A 30 9.27 0.87 8.02
N LEU A 31 9.41 2.20 7.84
CA LEU A 31 9.75 2.81 6.55
C LEU A 31 11.01 2.19 5.91
N ALA A 32 12.04 1.92 6.72
CA ALA A 32 13.29 1.32 6.23
C ALA A 32 13.08 -0.06 5.58
N SER A 33 12.09 -0.84 6.02
CA SER A 33 11.75 -2.13 5.42
C SER A 33 10.99 -1.94 4.11
N VAL A 34 10.08 -0.97 4.04
CA VAL A 34 9.29 -0.68 2.82
C VAL A 34 10.18 -0.22 1.66
N LEU A 35 11.29 0.46 1.96
CA LEU A 35 12.24 0.97 0.96
C LEU A 35 13.22 -0.11 0.45
N GLN A 36 13.16 -1.34 0.95
CA GLN A 36 14.01 -2.42 0.45
C GLN A 36 13.55 -2.86 -0.95
N GLU A 37 14.50 -3.10 -1.86
CA GLU A 37 14.20 -3.47 -3.25
C GLU A 37 13.38 -4.75 -3.38
N ASN A 38 13.45 -5.63 -2.38
CA ASN A 38 12.74 -6.91 -2.31
C ASN A 38 11.52 -6.88 -1.39
N PHE A 39 11.05 -5.70 -0.97
CA PHE A 39 9.89 -5.57 -0.10
C PHE A 39 8.59 -6.00 -0.79
N LEU A 40 8.40 -5.56 -2.05
CA LEU A 40 7.30 -6.01 -2.88
C LEU A 40 7.71 -7.28 -3.63
N CYS A 41 6.77 -8.21 -3.80
CA CYS A 41 6.98 -9.37 -4.65
C CYS A 41 7.28 -8.90 -6.08
N ASP A 42 8.24 -9.55 -6.74
CA ASP A 42 8.52 -9.28 -8.15
C ASP A 42 7.36 -9.81 -9.01
N THR A 43 6.46 -8.92 -9.39
CA THR A 43 5.33 -9.24 -10.29
C THR A 43 5.70 -9.03 -11.76
N SER A 44 6.97 -8.81 -12.11
CA SER A 44 7.39 -8.58 -13.50
C SER A 44 7.11 -9.77 -14.42
N GLN A 45 6.99 -10.98 -13.84
CA GLN A 45 6.70 -12.23 -14.55
C GLN A 45 5.21 -12.62 -14.53
N ASP A 46 4.35 -11.87 -13.84
CA ASP A 46 2.93 -12.22 -13.67
C ASP A 46 2.05 -11.80 -14.86
N TRP A 47 2.58 -11.00 -15.79
CA TRP A 47 1.87 -10.46 -16.97
C TRP A 47 1.93 -11.34 -18.23
N GLY A 48 2.16 -12.65 -18.04
CA GLY A 48 2.29 -13.65 -19.12
C GLY A 48 1.02 -13.97 -19.89
#